data_AF-A0ABD8A8V7-F1
#
_entry.id   AF-A0ABD8A8V7-F1
#
_cell.length_a   1.000
_cell.length_b   1.000
_cell.length_c   1.000
_cell.angle_alpha   90.00
_cell.angle_beta   90.00
_cell.angle_gamma   90.00
#
_symmetry.space_group_name_H-M   'P 1'
#
loop_
_entity.id
_entity.type
_entity.pdbx_description
1 polymer ?
#
loop_
_entity_poly.entity_id
_entity_poly.type
_entity_poly.pdbx_seq_one_letter_code
_entity_poly.pdbx_strand_id
1 'polypeptide(L)'
;MKRISLTLLLIACLVCVGCSASAGTVVPNTGSQTSESGFIFNESVRPGDDFYAYVNDAWIAEHPISADKQYYATFTGLQDRVNNDLHSLLLNASTAPTQGADRNTTLLGQFYRSGMDNETIDGEGLSGLSDLLTTIDSIDSRADLTDATIVLLEQGFGPVYSYWAEVNPENSSEMVPGLYQGGLGLPDRDYYLRNDTESTDLQDA
;
A
#
# COMPACT_ATOMS: atom_id res chain seq x y z
N MET A 1 -18.94 -66.56 40.47
CA MET A 1 -19.62 -67.88 40.31
C MET A 1 -20.94 -67.84 41.05
N LYS A 2 -21.97 -68.60 40.61
CA LYS A 2 -23.44 -68.31 40.81
C LYS A 2 -23.84 -67.08 39.97
N ARG A 3 -24.63 -67.09 38.88
CA ARG A 3 -25.61 -67.98 38.18
C ARG A 3 -27.06 -68.01 38.72
N ILE A 4 -28.02 -67.99 37.77
CA ILE A 4 -29.51 -68.07 37.89
C ILE A 4 -30.11 -66.77 38.49
N SER A 5 -31.11 -66.08 37.91
CA SER A 5 -31.92 -66.19 36.66
C SER A 5 -32.29 -64.76 36.18
N LEU A 6 -32.76 -64.41 34.97
CA LEU A 6 -33.44 -65.05 33.81
C LEU A 6 -34.99 -65.15 33.89
N THR A 7 -35.68 -64.49 32.93
CA THR A 7 -37.16 -64.40 32.76
C THR A 7 -37.52 -64.36 31.24
N LEU A 8 -38.79 -64.14 30.83
CA LEU A 8 -39.28 -64.35 29.45
C LEU A 8 -40.43 -63.41 28.99
N LEU A 9 -40.62 -63.32 27.65
CA LEU A 9 -41.73 -62.72 26.85
C LEU A 9 -41.87 -61.16 26.87
N LEU A 10 -42.06 -60.38 25.78
CA LEU A 10 -42.47 -60.50 24.34
C LEU A 10 -43.98 -60.33 24.02
N ILE A 11 -44.32 -59.48 23.02
CA ILE A 11 -45.65 -59.27 22.34
C ILE A 11 -46.72 -58.50 23.19
N ALA A 12 -47.59 -57.57 22.74
CA ALA A 12 -47.89 -56.88 21.45
C ALA A 12 -48.36 -55.41 21.77
N CYS A 13 -48.05 -54.37 20.98
CA CYS A 13 -48.71 -53.88 19.74
C CYS A 13 -49.98 -52.99 19.93
N LEU A 14 -50.10 -51.98 19.06
CA LEU A 14 -51.26 -51.11 18.76
C LEU A 14 -51.70 -50.02 19.77
N VAL A 15 -51.30 -48.77 19.50
CA VAL A 15 -52.24 -47.68 19.08
C VAL A 15 -51.48 -46.80 18.08
N CYS A 16 -52.12 -46.46 16.95
CA CYS A 16 -51.61 -45.45 16.01
C CYS A 16 -52.54 -44.23 16.03
N VAL A 17 -52.02 -43.06 16.42
CA VAL A 17 -52.57 -41.74 16.07
C VAL A 17 -51.39 -40.89 15.63
N GLY A 18 -51.52 -40.20 14.50
CA GLY A 18 -50.38 -39.62 13.79
C GLY A 18 -49.96 -38.24 14.27
N CYS A 19 -48.70 -37.90 13.99
CA CYS A 19 -48.30 -36.53 13.71
C CYS A 19 -47.44 -36.55 12.44
N SER A 20 -48.03 -36.15 11.31
CA SER A 20 -47.32 -36.07 10.04
C SER A 20 -46.36 -34.87 10.06
N ALA A 21 -45.06 -35.13 10.22
CA ALA A 21 -44.05 -34.10 10.05
C ALA A 21 -44.14 -33.52 8.63
N SER A 22 -44.38 -32.21 8.51
CA SER A 22 -44.40 -31.55 7.21
C SER A 22 -42.99 -31.59 6.62
N ALA A 23 -42.84 -32.27 5.48
CA ALA A 23 -41.62 -32.21 4.70
C ALA A 23 -41.52 -30.81 4.09
N GLY A 24 -40.78 -29.93 4.77
CA GLY A 24 -40.58 -28.55 4.32
C GLY A 24 -39.99 -28.53 2.91
N THR A 25 -40.76 -28.04 1.95
CA THR A 25 -40.29 -27.83 0.58
C THR A 25 -39.18 -26.81 0.58
N VAL A 26 -37.94 -27.27 0.45
CA VAL A 26 -36.81 -26.40 0.11
C VAL A 26 -37.02 -25.93 -1.32
N VAL A 27 -37.71 -24.80 -1.47
CA VAL A 27 -37.79 -24.08 -2.73
C VAL A 27 -36.37 -23.64 -3.08
N PRO A 28 -35.80 -24.02 -4.24
CA PRO A 28 -34.53 -23.46 -4.67
C PRO A 28 -34.74 -21.97 -4.91
N ASN A 29 -34.23 -21.12 -4.01
CA ASN A 29 -34.34 -19.68 -4.14
C ASN A 29 -33.43 -19.21 -5.29
N THR A 30 -33.97 -19.27 -6.50
CA THR A 30 -33.34 -18.74 -7.73
C THR A 30 -33.56 -17.23 -7.84
N GLY A 31 -33.80 -16.55 -6.72
CA GLY A 31 -33.61 -15.11 -6.64
C GLY A 31 -32.12 -14.81 -6.78
N SER A 32 -31.77 -14.07 -7.84
CA SER A 32 -30.45 -13.43 -7.94
C SER A 32 -30.23 -12.61 -6.68
N GLN A 33 -29.23 -13.03 -5.88
CA GLN A 33 -28.82 -12.30 -4.70
C GLN A 33 -28.00 -11.09 -5.16
N THR A 34 -28.69 -10.05 -5.65
CA THR A 34 -28.10 -8.73 -5.84
C THR A 34 -27.57 -8.27 -4.50
N SER A 35 -26.26 -8.37 -4.31
CA SER A 35 -25.60 -8.10 -3.04
C SER A 35 -25.98 -6.71 -2.52
N GLU A 36 -26.38 -6.63 -1.24
CA GLU A 36 -26.70 -5.34 -0.60
C GLU A 36 -25.49 -4.39 -0.56
N SER A 37 -24.27 -4.95 -0.65
CA SER A 37 -23.08 -4.21 -1.04
C SER A 37 -22.97 -4.20 -2.57
N GLY A 38 -22.99 -3.03 -3.20
CA GLY A 38 -23.07 -2.84 -4.66
C GLY A 38 -21.86 -3.27 -5.50
N PHE A 39 -21.25 -4.40 -5.17
CA PHE A 39 -20.28 -5.09 -6.02
C PHE A 39 -21.01 -5.88 -7.11
N ILE A 40 -20.52 -5.75 -8.33
CA ILE A 40 -20.94 -6.58 -9.47
C ILE A 40 -19.93 -7.74 -9.57
N PHE A 41 -20.43 -8.97 -9.65
CA PHE A 41 -19.59 -10.15 -9.87
C PHE A 41 -19.61 -10.58 -11.34
N ASN A 42 -18.53 -11.18 -11.83
CA ASN A 42 -18.49 -11.76 -13.17
C ASN A 42 -19.09 -13.18 -13.14
N GLU A 43 -20.42 -13.27 -13.18
CA GLU A 43 -21.16 -14.53 -13.22
C GLU A 43 -20.85 -15.43 -14.45
N SER A 44 -20.09 -14.93 -15.44
CA SER A 44 -19.61 -15.76 -16.56
C SER A 44 -18.44 -16.68 -16.17
N VAL A 45 -17.76 -16.39 -15.07
CA VAL A 45 -16.69 -17.21 -14.49
C VAL A 45 -17.25 -18.01 -13.32
N ARG A 46 -16.88 -19.29 -13.19
CA ARG A 46 -17.28 -20.07 -12.01
C ARG A 46 -16.33 -19.76 -10.84
N PRO A 47 -16.83 -19.47 -9.63
CA PRO A 47 -15.99 -19.15 -8.46
C PRO A 47 -14.94 -20.21 -8.08
N GLY A 48 -15.12 -21.46 -8.53
CA GLY A 48 -14.17 -22.57 -8.31
C GLY A 48 -13.15 -22.80 -9.43
N ASP A 49 -13.27 -22.11 -10.57
CA ASP A 49 -12.26 -22.13 -11.64
C ASP A 49 -11.27 -20.96 -11.45
N ASP A 50 -11.80 -19.75 -11.29
CA ASP A 50 -11.04 -18.56 -10.90
C ASP A 50 -11.91 -17.66 -10.01
N PHE A 51 -11.56 -17.61 -8.72
CA PHE A 51 -12.25 -16.77 -7.73
C PHE A 51 -11.87 -15.29 -7.85
N TYR A 52 -10.65 -14.98 -8.34
CA TYR A 52 -10.22 -13.60 -8.51
C TYR A 52 -10.99 -12.95 -9.67
N ALA A 53 -11.06 -13.62 -10.82
CA ALA A 53 -11.80 -13.15 -11.98
C ALA A 53 -13.31 -13.00 -11.67
N TYR A 54 -13.92 -14.01 -11.03
CA TYR A 54 -15.33 -13.95 -10.59
C TYR A 54 -15.64 -12.74 -9.70
N VAL A 55 -14.74 -12.39 -8.75
CA VAL A 55 -14.96 -11.25 -7.83
C VAL A 55 -14.59 -9.90 -8.45
N ASN A 56 -13.54 -9.82 -9.27
CA ASN A 56 -12.88 -8.55 -9.59
C ASN A 56 -13.03 -8.09 -11.05
N ASP A 57 -13.29 -8.97 -12.04
CA ASP A 57 -13.27 -8.58 -13.46
C ASP A 57 -14.20 -7.41 -13.79
N ALA A 58 -15.41 -7.39 -13.21
CA ALA A 58 -16.36 -6.31 -13.41
C ALA A 58 -15.85 -4.98 -12.84
N TRP A 59 -15.21 -5.01 -11.67
CA TRP A 59 -14.58 -3.83 -11.08
C TRP A 59 -13.39 -3.35 -11.94
N ILE A 60 -12.53 -4.26 -12.40
CA ILE A 60 -11.38 -3.97 -13.27
C ILE A 60 -11.83 -3.34 -14.59
N ALA A 61 -12.92 -3.82 -15.19
CA ALA A 61 -13.50 -3.27 -16.42
C ALA A 61 -14.07 -1.85 -16.24
N GLU A 62 -14.60 -1.53 -15.05
CA GLU A 62 -15.12 -0.19 -14.71
C GLU A 62 -14.03 0.79 -14.25
N HIS A 63 -12.87 0.30 -13.81
CA HIS A 63 -11.79 1.09 -13.21
C HIS A 63 -10.45 0.95 -13.97
N PRO A 64 -10.39 1.39 -15.24
CA PRO A 64 -9.16 1.34 -16.03
C PRO A 64 -8.05 2.19 -15.41
N ILE A 65 -6.81 1.71 -15.50
CA ILE A 65 -5.63 2.42 -15.02
C ILE A 65 -5.45 3.71 -15.85
N SER A 66 -5.44 4.87 -15.17
CA SER A 66 -5.26 6.17 -15.80
C SER A 66 -3.80 6.46 -16.12
N ALA A 67 -3.53 7.29 -17.12
CA ALA A 67 -2.17 7.51 -17.67
C ALA A 67 -1.16 8.13 -16.67
N ASP A 68 -1.64 8.68 -15.55
CA ASP A 68 -0.84 9.17 -14.42
C ASP A 68 -0.46 8.09 -13.39
N LYS A 69 -0.90 6.83 -13.59
CA LYS A 69 -0.75 5.74 -12.61
C LYS A 69 -0.21 4.46 -13.26
N GLN A 70 0.65 3.74 -12.54
CA GLN A 70 1.17 2.42 -12.96
C GLN A 70 0.21 1.28 -12.63
N TYR A 71 -0.64 1.44 -11.61
CA TYR A 71 -1.66 0.47 -11.20
C TYR A 71 -2.87 1.17 -10.59
N TYR A 72 -4.02 0.47 -10.55
CA TYR A 72 -5.21 0.95 -9.86
C TYR A 72 -5.86 -0.17 -9.03
N ALA A 73 -6.24 0.16 -7.81
CA ALA A 73 -6.86 -0.74 -6.84
C ALA A 73 -7.78 0.04 -5.89
N THR A 74 -8.57 -0.66 -5.07
CA THR A 74 -9.44 -0.04 -4.06
C THR A 74 -8.70 0.91 -3.12
N PHE A 75 -7.46 0.59 -2.75
CA PHE A 75 -6.61 1.47 -1.94
C PHE A 75 -6.11 2.70 -2.71
N THR A 76 -5.86 2.60 -4.02
CA THR A 76 -5.53 3.75 -4.87
C THR A 76 -6.70 4.73 -4.92
N GLY A 77 -7.92 4.23 -5.13
CA GLY A 77 -9.15 5.05 -5.12
C GLY A 77 -9.58 5.56 -3.73
N LEU A 78 -8.97 5.06 -2.66
CA LEU A 78 -9.05 5.68 -1.32
C LEU A 78 -7.97 6.77 -1.18
N GLN A 79 -6.74 6.52 -1.61
CA GLN A 79 -5.65 7.49 -1.59
C GLN A 79 -5.97 8.72 -2.43
N ASP A 80 -6.58 8.57 -3.61
CA ASP A 80 -7.05 9.69 -4.43
C ASP A 80 -8.03 10.60 -3.65
N ARG A 81 -8.94 10.03 -2.84
CA ARG A 81 -9.88 10.82 -2.01
C ARG A 81 -9.15 11.55 -0.90
N VAL A 82 -8.30 10.85 -0.15
CA VAL A 82 -7.48 11.42 0.92
C VAL A 82 -6.59 12.54 0.38
N ASN A 83 -6.01 12.38 -0.82
CA ASN A 83 -5.20 13.40 -1.48
C ASN A 83 -6.03 14.64 -1.83
N ASN A 84 -7.27 14.48 -2.31
CA ASN A 84 -8.17 15.62 -2.61
C ASN A 84 -8.61 16.37 -1.33
N ASP A 85 -8.89 15.63 -0.24
CA ASP A 85 -9.23 16.22 1.06
C ASP A 85 -8.02 16.98 1.65
N LEU A 86 -6.82 16.40 1.58
CA LEU A 86 -5.56 17.02 2.01
C LEU A 86 -5.19 18.24 1.16
N HIS A 87 -5.32 18.15 -0.17
CA HIS A 87 -5.12 19.28 -1.09
C HIS A 87 -6.03 20.44 -0.71
N SER A 88 -7.31 20.17 -0.47
CA SER A 88 -8.29 21.19 -0.05
C SER A 88 -7.92 21.80 1.31
N LEU A 89 -7.50 21.00 2.29
CA LEU A 89 -7.08 21.47 3.61
C LEU A 89 -5.81 22.33 3.55
N LEU A 90 -4.80 21.90 2.79
CA LEU A 90 -3.52 22.59 2.66
C LEU A 90 -3.63 23.88 1.82
N LEU A 91 -4.47 23.88 0.77
CA LEU A 91 -4.79 25.08 0.00
C LEU A 91 -5.48 26.14 0.90
N ASN A 92 -6.45 25.73 1.72
CA ASN A 92 -7.08 26.61 2.72
C ASN A 92 -6.05 27.11 3.75
N ALA A 93 -5.13 26.28 4.23
CA ALA A 93 -4.06 26.71 5.13
C ALA A 93 -3.09 27.71 4.47
N SER A 94 -2.76 27.53 3.19
CA SER A 94 -1.86 28.41 2.42
C SER A 94 -2.43 29.78 2.09
N THR A 95 -3.76 29.91 2.12
CA THR A 95 -4.49 31.15 1.83
C THR A 95 -5.04 31.84 3.08
N ALA A 96 -4.94 31.21 4.25
CA ALA A 96 -5.36 31.76 5.53
C ALA A 96 -4.46 32.94 5.99
N PRO A 97 -5.03 33.99 6.60
CA PRO A 97 -4.24 35.05 7.21
C PRO A 97 -3.32 34.51 8.33
N THR A 98 -2.01 34.72 8.20
CA THR A 98 -1.03 34.30 9.20
C THR A 98 -1.17 35.04 10.53
N GLN A 99 -1.82 36.21 10.54
CA GLN A 99 -2.09 36.98 11.75
C GLN A 99 -3.28 36.37 12.53
N GLY A 100 -2.97 35.60 13.57
CA GLY A 100 -3.97 34.98 14.46
C GLY A 100 -4.26 33.51 14.15
N ALA A 101 -3.74 32.97 13.05
CA ALA A 101 -3.61 31.53 12.85
C ALA A 101 -2.61 30.93 13.86
N ASP A 102 -2.71 29.63 14.12
CA ASP A 102 -1.69 28.93 14.89
C ASP A 102 -0.40 28.71 14.06
N ARG A 103 0.70 28.43 14.76
CA ARG A 103 2.02 28.26 14.13
C ARG A 103 2.08 27.06 13.18
N ASN A 104 1.36 25.97 13.46
CA ASN A 104 1.43 24.76 12.65
C ASN A 104 0.62 24.92 11.36
N THR A 105 -0.59 25.47 11.42
CA THR A 105 -1.36 25.85 10.22
C THR A 105 -0.57 26.83 9.35
N THR A 106 0.08 27.82 9.96
CA THR A 106 0.94 28.78 9.24
C THR A 106 2.11 28.09 8.53
N LEU A 107 2.82 27.18 9.20
CA LEU A 107 3.93 26.44 8.61
C LEU A 107 3.47 25.47 7.51
N LEU A 108 2.37 24.75 7.71
CA LEU A 108 1.79 23.84 6.71
C LEU A 108 1.36 24.60 5.45
N GLY A 109 0.70 25.75 5.62
CA GLY A 109 0.29 26.60 4.50
C GLY A 109 1.48 27.18 3.72
N GLN A 110 2.56 27.56 4.42
CA GLN A 110 3.80 28.04 3.77
C GLN A 110 4.54 26.93 3.03
N PHE A 111 4.73 25.77 3.68
CA PHE A 111 5.40 24.60 3.09
C PHE A 111 4.66 24.06 1.86
N TYR A 112 3.33 23.98 1.94
CA TYR A 112 2.50 23.61 0.79
C TYR A 112 2.67 24.60 -0.35
N ARG A 113 2.65 25.91 -0.08
CA ARG A 113 2.82 26.94 -1.11
C ARG A 113 4.18 26.86 -1.79
N SER A 114 5.28 26.59 -1.07
CA SER A 114 6.60 26.41 -1.67
C SER A 114 6.71 25.19 -2.59
N GLY A 115 5.85 24.17 -2.44
CA GLY A 115 5.77 23.03 -3.36
C GLY A 115 4.83 23.23 -4.56
N MET A 116 4.12 24.37 -4.64
CA MET A 116 3.12 24.68 -5.67
C MET A 116 3.47 25.92 -6.51
N ASP A 117 4.55 26.62 -6.19
CA ASP A 117 5.00 27.86 -6.85
C ASP A 117 5.96 27.54 -8.01
N ASN A 118 5.41 26.94 -9.08
CA ASN A 118 6.20 26.54 -10.24
C ASN A 118 6.91 27.72 -10.93
N GLU A 119 6.36 28.94 -10.88
CA GLU A 119 7.02 30.12 -11.47
C GLU A 119 8.33 30.45 -10.74
N THR A 120 8.35 30.35 -9.41
CA THR A 120 9.57 30.49 -8.63
C THR A 120 10.53 29.32 -8.85
N ILE A 121 10.03 28.07 -8.85
CA ILE A 121 10.86 26.86 -9.03
C ILE A 121 11.54 26.84 -10.41
N ASP A 122 10.79 27.09 -11.49
CA ASP A 122 11.34 27.15 -12.86
C ASP A 122 12.31 28.34 -13.05
N GLY A 123 12.09 29.44 -12.31
CA GLY A 123 12.95 30.62 -12.31
C GLY A 123 14.26 30.45 -11.54
N GLU A 124 14.25 29.71 -10.43
CA GLU A 124 15.44 29.40 -9.62
C GLU A 124 16.24 28.22 -10.20
N GLY A 125 15.57 27.27 -10.86
CA GLY A 125 16.19 26.12 -11.52
C GLY A 125 17.08 25.30 -10.58
N LEU A 126 18.34 25.06 -10.99
CA LEU A 126 19.30 24.28 -10.21
C LEU A 126 20.06 25.09 -9.13
N SER A 127 19.75 26.38 -8.94
CA SER A 127 20.52 27.24 -8.02
C SER A 127 20.46 26.74 -6.56
N GLY A 128 19.33 26.22 -6.10
CA GLY A 128 19.19 25.60 -4.78
C GLY A 128 20.01 24.32 -4.55
N LEU A 129 20.62 23.75 -5.60
CA LEU A 129 21.52 22.59 -5.53
C LEU A 129 23.00 22.94 -5.72
N SER A 130 23.35 24.22 -5.94
CA SER A 130 24.70 24.61 -6.36
C SER A 130 25.80 24.22 -5.37
N ASP A 131 25.54 24.33 -4.07
CA ASP A 131 26.52 23.97 -3.03
C ASP A 131 26.76 22.46 -2.97
N LEU A 132 25.71 21.65 -3.18
CA LEU A 132 25.82 20.18 -3.24
C LEU A 132 26.54 19.72 -4.51
N LEU A 133 26.21 20.30 -5.66
CA LEU A 133 26.92 20.02 -6.92
C LEU A 133 28.40 20.41 -6.81
N THR A 134 28.71 21.58 -6.25
CA THR A 134 30.10 22.01 -6.00
C THR A 134 30.83 21.07 -5.04
N THR A 135 30.13 20.51 -4.04
CA THR A 135 30.70 19.51 -3.11
C THR A 135 31.02 18.20 -3.82
N ILE A 136 30.19 17.77 -4.77
CA ILE A 136 30.41 16.56 -5.59
C ILE A 136 31.54 16.78 -6.61
N ASP A 137 31.54 17.91 -7.31
CA ASP A 137 32.56 18.28 -8.31
C ASP A 137 33.97 18.46 -7.71
N SER A 138 34.08 18.60 -6.39
CA SER A 138 35.34 18.75 -5.65
C SER A 138 35.97 17.42 -5.19
N ILE A 139 35.41 16.26 -5.56
CA ILE A 139 35.88 14.94 -5.10
C ILE A 139 37.10 14.46 -5.92
N ASP A 140 38.30 14.88 -5.52
CA ASP A 140 39.57 14.44 -6.11
C ASP A 140 40.19 13.21 -5.38
N SER A 141 39.74 12.86 -4.18
CA SER A 141 40.30 11.75 -3.39
C SER A 141 39.27 10.98 -2.55
N ARG A 142 39.74 9.91 -1.89
CA ARG A 142 38.93 9.09 -0.97
C ARG A 142 38.57 9.81 0.34
N ALA A 143 39.32 10.84 0.73
CA ALA A 143 38.96 11.68 1.88
C ALA A 143 37.75 12.54 1.50
N ASP A 144 37.87 13.28 0.40
CA ASP A 144 36.83 14.17 -0.14
C ASP A 144 35.54 13.39 -0.45
N LEU A 145 35.64 12.16 -0.98
CA LEU A 145 34.49 11.27 -1.17
C LEU A 145 33.80 10.90 0.16
N THR A 146 34.56 10.73 1.24
CA THR A 146 34.00 10.43 2.58
C THR A 146 33.30 11.66 3.13
N ASP A 147 33.93 12.83 3.04
CA ASP A 147 33.39 14.09 3.56
C ASP A 147 32.14 14.52 2.76
N ALA A 148 32.16 14.42 1.43
CA ALA A 148 31.00 14.65 0.57
C ALA A 148 29.87 13.64 0.84
N THR A 149 30.19 12.37 1.13
CA THR A 149 29.19 11.36 1.55
C THR A 149 28.52 11.78 2.86
N ILE A 150 29.26 12.33 3.83
CA ILE A 150 28.69 12.84 5.09
C ILE A 150 27.75 14.03 4.82
N VAL A 151 28.16 15.01 4.02
CA VAL A 151 27.31 16.17 3.66
C VAL A 151 26.02 15.71 2.96
N LEU A 152 26.11 14.75 2.04
CA LEU A 152 24.96 14.19 1.34
C LEU A 152 24.02 13.43 2.30
N LEU A 153 24.55 12.68 3.26
CA LEU A 153 23.76 12.00 4.29
C LEU A 153 23.05 12.98 5.25
N GLU A 154 23.67 14.11 5.59
CA GLU A 154 23.02 15.17 6.38
C GLU A 154 21.86 15.84 5.63
N GLN A 155 21.90 15.89 4.29
CA GLN A 155 20.77 16.33 3.46
C GLN A 155 19.79 15.19 3.10
N GLY A 156 20.00 13.96 3.60
CA GLY A 156 19.09 12.82 3.43
C GLY A 156 19.32 11.96 2.18
N PHE A 157 20.41 12.17 1.42
CA PHE A 157 20.78 11.31 0.29
C PHE A 157 21.56 10.08 0.76
N GLY A 158 21.40 8.93 0.08
CA GLY A 158 22.11 7.67 0.40
C GLY A 158 23.06 7.19 -0.71
N PRO A 159 24.13 7.95 -1.06
CA PRO A 159 24.93 7.73 -2.27
C PRO A 159 25.82 6.46 -2.25
N VAL A 160 26.07 5.88 -1.07
CA VAL A 160 26.94 4.69 -0.89
C VAL A 160 26.31 3.73 0.12
N TYR A 161 25.90 4.28 1.25
CA TYR A 161 25.06 3.66 2.25
C TYR A 161 23.99 4.66 2.66
N SER A 162 23.00 4.22 3.44
CA SER A 162 22.10 5.09 4.19
C SER A 162 22.19 4.77 5.69
N TYR A 163 21.84 5.74 6.53
CA TYR A 163 21.94 5.61 7.98
C TYR A 163 20.66 6.09 8.67
N TRP A 164 20.20 5.36 9.67
CA TRP A 164 19.00 5.71 10.44
C TRP A 164 19.24 5.49 11.93
N ALA A 165 18.46 6.14 12.79
CA ALA A 165 18.36 5.76 14.20
C ALA A 165 17.31 4.66 14.33
N GLU A 166 17.71 3.47 14.78
CA GLU A 166 16.87 2.28 14.84
C GLU A 166 16.75 1.72 16.26
N VAL A 167 15.67 1.01 16.54
CA VAL A 167 15.47 0.36 17.84
C VAL A 167 16.46 -0.78 18.00
N ASN A 168 17.21 -0.81 19.10
CA ASN A 168 18.18 -1.88 19.37
C ASN A 168 17.44 -3.24 19.48
N PRO A 169 17.75 -4.25 18.64
CA PRO A 169 17.06 -5.55 18.64
C PRO A 169 17.35 -6.38 19.90
N GLU A 170 18.41 -6.07 20.65
CA GLU A 170 18.71 -6.71 21.94
C GLU A 170 18.10 -5.95 23.14
N ASN A 171 17.81 -4.64 22.99
CA ASN A 171 17.15 -3.84 24.02
C ASN A 171 16.23 -2.75 23.44
N SER A 172 14.92 -3.01 23.36
CA SER A 172 13.97 -2.08 22.74
C SER A 172 13.70 -0.76 23.50
N SER A 173 14.45 -0.46 24.57
CA SER A 173 14.47 0.89 25.19
C SER A 173 15.61 1.77 24.67
N GLU A 174 16.44 1.27 23.76
CA GLU A 174 17.61 1.97 23.21
C GLU A 174 17.48 2.20 21.69
N MET A 175 18.16 3.24 21.22
CA MET A 175 18.35 3.51 19.80
C MET A 175 19.82 3.28 19.42
N VAL A 176 20.07 2.68 18.27
CA VAL A 176 21.39 2.39 17.68
C VAL A 176 21.47 2.91 16.23
N PRO A 177 22.66 3.20 15.71
CA PRO A 177 22.82 3.53 14.29
C PRO A 177 22.65 2.28 13.42
N GLY A 178 21.57 2.24 12.63
CA GLY A 178 21.43 1.30 11.52
C GLY A 178 22.19 1.79 10.30
N LEU A 179 22.86 0.89 9.59
CA LEU A 179 23.59 1.17 8.34
C LEU A 179 23.13 0.20 7.24
N TYR A 180 22.67 0.76 6.13
CA TYR A 180 22.04 0.01 5.03
C TYR A 180 22.77 0.23 3.70
N GLN A 181 22.69 -0.76 2.81
CA GLN A 181 23.22 -0.63 1.46
C GLN A 181 22.48 0.49 0.70
N GLY A 182 23.24 1.39 0.08
CA GLY A 182 22.75 2.42 -0.83
C GLY A 182 23.47 2.34 -2.19
N GLY A 183 23.56 3.47 -2.88
CA GLY A 183 24.39 3.61 -4.09
C GLY A 183 23.94 2.85 -5.34
N LEU A 184 22.71 2.31 -5.36
CA LEU A 184 22.06 1.83 -6.59
C LEU A 184 20.96 2.83 -6.99
N GLY A 185 20.84 3.10 -8.29
CA GLY A 185 19.81 3.95 -8.89
C GLY A 185 18.74 3.20 -9.69
N LEU A 186 19.02 1.97 -10.12
CA LEU A 186 18.04 1.08 -10.76
C LEU A 186 17.22 0.32 -9.69
N PRO A 187 16.01 -0.19 -10.02
CA PRO A 187 15.05 -0.69 -9.02
C PRO A 187 15.56 -1.85 -8.15
N ASP A 188 16.44 -2.69 -8.68
CA ASP A 188 17.13 -3.75 -7.93
C ASP A 188 18.53 -4.05 -8.49
N ARG A 189 19.25 -4.96 -7.82
CA ARG A 189 20.59 -5.40 -8.19
C ARG A 189 20.67 -6.12 -9.54
N ASP A 190 19.65 -6.88 -9.92
CA ASP A 190 19.68 -7.70 -11.12
C ASP A 190 19.52 -6.87 -12.40
N TYR A 191 18.90 -5.68 -12.34
CA TYR A 191 18.92 -4.70 -13.43
C TYR A 191 20.35 -4.27 -13.85
N TYR A 192 21.38 -4.53 -13.03
CA TYR A 192 22.80 -4.33 -13.37
C TYR A 192 23.51 -5.58 -13.93
N LEU A 193 22.81 -6.70 -14.06
CA LEU A 193 23.39 -8.04 -14.32
C LEU A 193 22.63 -8.86 -15.37
N ARG A 194 21.38 -8.48 -15.66
CA ARG A 194 20.55 -9.03 -16.73
C ARG A 194 20.89 -8.35 -18.06
N ASN A 195 20.78 -9.14 -19.13
CA ASN A 195 21.02 -8.73 -20.52
C ASN A 195 19.75 -8.91 -21.38
N ASP A 196 18.57 -8.85 -20.76
CA ASP A 196 17.30 -8.66 -21.47
C ASP A 196 17.10 -7.19 -21.83
N THR A 197 16.24 -6.93 -22.81
CA THR A 197 16.07 -5.58 -23.39
C THR A 197 15.62 -4.54 -22.36
N GLU A 198 14.72 -4.89 -21.45
CA GLU A 198 14.30 -3.97 -20.37
C GLU A 198 15.48 -3.57 -19.48
N SER A 199 16.34 -4.53 -19.14
CA SER A 199 17.52 -4.27 -18.31
C SER A 199 18.58 -3.46 -19.06
N THR A 200 18.84 -3.73 -20.35
CA THR A 200 19.83 -2.96 -21.14
C THR A 200 19.35 -1.55 -21.43
N ASP A 201 18.07 -1.37 -21.76
CA ASP A 201 17.49 -0.05 -22.05
C ASP A 201 17.51 0.88 -20.83
N LEU A 202 17.54 0.33 -19.60
CA LEU A 202 17.72 1.06 -18.34
C LEU A 202 19.20 1.23 -17.92
N GLN A 203 20.13 0.46 -18.47
CA GLN A 203 21.58 0.61 -18.22
C GLN A 203 22.22 1.71 -19.09
N ASP A 204 21.69 1.94 -20.29
CA ASP A 204 22.22 2.87 -21.31
C ASP A 204 21.55 4.27 -21.32
N ALA A 205 20.63 4.55 -20.37
CA ALA A 205 19.78 5.75 -20.32
C ALA A 205 20.37 6.95 -19.54
#